data_AF-A0A926BF44-F1
#
_entry.id   AF-A0A926BF44-F1
#
_cell.length_a   1.000
_cell.length_b   1.000
_cell.length_c   1.000
_cell.angle_alpha   90.00
_cell.angle_beta   90.00
_cell.angle_gamma   90.00
#
_symmetry.space_group_name_H-M   'P 1'
#
loop_
_entity.id
_entity.type
_entity.pdbx_description
1 polymer ?
#
loop_
_entity_poly.entity_id
_entity_poly.type
_entity_poly.pdbx_seq_one_letter_code
_entity_poly.pdbx_strand_id
1 'polypeptide(L)'
;MRIIIKPIGAIFLVIALVTLAGLLFTKSRQTKFAGAAPTSSKSNKSSRLSGAKISVIDPESTKWNLVTQPPAQATMENTIVAELPGTNKHAVHLRVSQVDPAKFWSAQMIKEVPQDVKSGKEMVVHFWGRSVQNTPIWMIFEEGKSPHTPELQQKVILTPEWKQYELPFRTTRDHIAPHANFCIKAGIQAGEIEVAGIYVDSE
;
A
#
# COMPACT_ATOMS: atom_id res chain seq x y z
N MET A 1 -22.75 -53.17 2.19
CA MET A 1 -22.94 -51.72 2.43
C MET A 1 -22.30 -51.40 3.77
N ARG A 2 -21.11 -50.79 3.80
CA ARG A 2 -20.34 -50.52 5.04
C ARG A 2 -20.47 -49.04 5.39
N ILE A 3 -21.01 -48.75 6.57
CA ILE A 3 -21.13 -47.41 7.13
C ILE A 3 -19.83 -47.08 7.86
N ILE A 4 -19.14 -46.02 7.45
CA ILE A 4 -17.92 -45.52 8.10
C ILE A 4 -18.30 -44.24 8.86
N ILE A 5 -18.30 -44.32 10.19
CA ILE A 5 -18.49 -43.18 11.10
C ILE A 5 -17.09 -42.67 11.47
N LYS A 6 -16.80 -41.40 11.17
CA LYS A 6 -15.58 -40.72 11.63
C LYS A 6 -15.86 -39.93 12.91
N PRO A 7 -14.95 -39.92 13.90
CA PRO A 7 -15.14 -39.19 15.15
C PRO A 7 -14.93 -37.68 14.98
N ILE A 8 -15.80 -36.91 15.64
CA ILE A 8 -15.76 -35.46 15.80
C ILE A 8 -14.72 -35.14 16.87
N GLY A 9 -13.63 -34.48 16.47
CA GLY A 9 -12.52 -34.11 17.36
C GLY A 9 -12.62 -32.67 17.87
N ALA A 10 -12.94 -32.57 19.17
CA ALA A 10 -12.48 -31.58 20.16
C ALA A 10 -12.45 -30.07 19.83
N ILE A 11 -13.42 -29.39 20.42
CA ILE A 11 -13.46 -27.94 20.69
C ILE A 11 -12.34 -27.59 21.69
N PHE A 12 -11.43 -26.68 21.33
CA PHE A 12 -10.58 -25.97 22.27
C PHE A 12 -11.04 -24.53 22.41
N LEU A 13 -11.74 -24.27 23.52
CA LEU A 13 -12.10 -22.95 24.03
C LEU A 13 -10.97 -22.50 24.96
N VAL A 14 -10.21 -21.47 24.57
CA VAL A 14 -9.27 -20.80 25.48
C VAL A 14 -9.74 -19.37 25.68
N ILE A 15 -10.36 -19.15 26.84
CA ILE A 15 -10.70 -17.84 27.39
C ILE A 15 -9.44 -17.27 28.02
N ALA A 16 -8.92 -16.16 27.50
CA ALA A 16 -7.92 -15.35 28.18
C ALA A 16 -8.57 -14.03 28.64
N LEU A 17 -9.02 -14.02 29.89
CA LEU A 17 -9.31 -12.83 30.68
C LEU A 17 -7.97 -12.15 31.01
N VAL A 18 -7.75 -10.90 30.59
CA VAL A 18 -6.68 -10.08 31.18
C VAL A 18 -7.27 -8.75 31.65
N THR A 19 -6.97 -8.50 32.91
CA THR A 19 -7.60 -7.58 33.84
C THR A 19 -7.15 -6.14 33.66
N LEU A 20 -8.10 -5.25 33.90
CA LEU A 20 -8.04 -3.80 34.00
C LEU A 20 -7.17 -3.31 35.18
N ALA A 21 -6.20 -2.43 34.92
CA ALA A 21 -5.62 -1.45 35.86
C ALA A 21 -4.84 -0.44 34.99
N GLY A 22 -5.18 0.84 34.86
CA GLY A 22 -5.44 1.82 35.91
C GLY A 22 -4.18 2.67 36.08
N LEU A 23 -4.13 3.88 35.50
CA LEU A 23 -3.45 5.01 36.14
C LEU A 23 -3.84 6.34 35.47
N LEU A 24 -4.45 7.19 36.28
CA LEU A 24 -4.72 8.60 36.04
C LEU A 24 -3.38 9.34 35.87
N PHE A 25 -3.25 10.15 34.82
CA PHE A 25 -2.26 11.22 34.79
C PHE A 25 -2.92 12.57 34.56
N THR A 26 -2.49 13.51 35.39
CA THR A 26 -3.09 14.77 35.76
C THR A 26 -2.78 15.89 34.76
N LYS A 27 -3.77 16.76 34.55
CA LYS A 27 -3.63 18.07 33.90
C LYS A 27 -2.52 18.89 34.56
N SER A 28 -1.61 19.44 33.77
CA SER A 28 -0.74 20.55 34.19
C SER A 28 -0.83 21.74 33.22
N ARG A 29 -0.71 22.92 33.84
CA ARG A 29 -1.08 24.29 33.46
C ARG A 29 -0.52 24.85 32.16
N GLN A 30 -1.32 25.77 31.62
CA GLN A 30 -0.89 26.85 30.73
C GLN A 30 0.15 27.78 31.36
N THR A 31 1.08 28.26 30.53
CA THR A 31 1.69 29.59 30.66
C THR A 31 1.66 30.28 29.29
N LYS A 32 0.82 31.31 29.18
CA LYS A 32 0.88 32.33 28.12
C LYS A 32 2.12 33.19 28.39
N PHE A 33 3.07 33.21 27.46
CA PHE A 33 4.05 34.29 27.36
C PHE A 33 3.67 35.18 26.17
N ALA A 34 3.32 36.42 26.49
CA ALA A 34 3.27 37.51 25.53
C ALA A 34 4.72 38.00 25.31
N GLY A 35 5.20 37.95 24.07
CA GLY A 35 6.54 38.38 23.70
C GLY A 35 6.54 39.02 22.32
N ALA A 36 6.76 40.34 22.33
CA ALA A 36 7.24 41.26 21.29
C ALA A 36 7.16 40.87 19.79
N ALA A 37 6.58 41.80 19.01
CA ALA A 37 6.56 41.80 17.56
C ALA A 37 7.98 41.96 16.95
N PRO A 38 8.43 41.04 16.08
CA PRO A 38 9.57 41.29 15.20
C PRO A 38 9.10 42.03 13.94
N THR A 39 9.84 43.09 13.63
CA THR A 39 9.73 43.95 12.46
C THR A 39 9.81 43.14 11.15
N SER A 40 8.88 43.40 10.23
CA SER A 40 8.82 42.73 8.92
C SER A 40 9.94 43.23 8.01
N SER A 41 11.07 42.55 8.03
CA SER A 41 12.04 42.61 6.92
C SER A 41 11.51 41.76 5.78
N LYS A 42 11.10 42.40 4.68
CA LYS A 42 10.73 41.73 3.43
C LYS A 42 11.98 41.15 2.78
N SER A 43 12.40 39.99 3.28
CA SER A 43 13.31 39.10 2.58
C SER A 43 12.57 38.54 1.38
N ASN A 44 13.00 38.97 0.20
CA ASN A 44 12.62 38.40 -1.09
C ASN A 44 13.17 36.97 -1.13
N LYS A 45 12.45 36.02 -0.52
CA LYS A 45 12.65 34.59 -0.73
C LYS A 45 12.32 34.33 -2.20
N SER A 46 13.35 34.36 -3.03
CA SER A 46 13.39 33.58 -4.25
C SER A 46 13.06 32.14 -3.84
N SER A 47 11.78 31.77 -3.96
CA SER A 47 11.34 30.39 -3.87
C SER A 47 11.96 29.71 -5.08
N ARG A 48 13.20 29.21 -4.92
CA ARG A 48 13.61 28.05 -5.68
C ARG A 48 12.48 27.06 -5.45
N LEU A 49 11.71 26.83 -6.50
CA LEU A 49 10.81 25.70 -6.63
C LEU A 49 11.75 24.48 -6.54
N SER A 50 12.13 24.13 -5.30
CA SER A 50 12.55 22.78 -4.94
C SER A 50 11.50 21.91 -5.58
N GLY A 51 11.86 21.18 -6.63
CA GLY A 51 10.95 20.42 -7.48
C GLY A 51 9.90 19.79 -6.57
N ALA A 52 8.68 20.32 -6.63
CA ALA A 52 7.64 19.88 -5.72
C ALA A 52 7.49 18.40 -6.01
N LYS A 53 7.75 17.54 -5.01
CA LYS A 53 7.53 16.11 -5.14
C LYS A 53 6.09 15.91 -5.57
N ILE A 54 5.91 15.52 -6.83
CA ILE A 54 4.59 15.24 -7.36
C ILE A 54 4.30 13.82 -6.95
N SER A 55 3.58 13.67 -5.85
CA SER A 55 3.02 12.39 -5.48
C SER A 55 1.87 12.09 -6.42
N VAL A 56 2.12 11.17 -7.35
CA VAL A 56 1.14 10.79 -8.38
C VAL A 56 0.07 9.88 -7.78
N ILE A 57 0.36 9.22 -6.65
CA ILE A 57 -0.58 8.40 -5.87
C ILE A 57 -0.56 8.88 -4.44
N ASP A 58 -1.69 9.39 -3.95
CA ASP A 58 -1.83 9.87 -2.57
C ASP A 58 -1.58 8.73 -1.57
N PRO A 59 -0.58 8.88 -0.65
CA PRO A 59 -0.25 7.88 0.35
C PRO A 59 -1.37 7.64 1.38
N GLU A 60 -2.30 8.58 1.55
CA GLU A 60 -3.46 8.44 2.45
C GLU A 60 -4.67 7.77 1.77
N SER A 61 -4.66 7.69 0.44
CA SER A 61 -5.77 7.13 -0.31
C SER A 61 -5.76 5.59 -0.24
N THR A 62 -6.66 5.09 0.60
CA THR A 62 -6.94 3.65 0.82
C THR A 62 -7.93 3.07 -0.18
N LYS A 63 -8.39 3.86 -1.17
CA LYS A 63 -9.33 3.39 -2.18
C LYS A 63 -8.58 2.66 -3.29
N TRP A 64 -8.62 1.34 -3.23
CA TRP A 64 -8.13 0.42 -4.26
C TRP A 64 -9.30 -0.33 -4.88
N ASN A 65 -9.17 -0.65 -6.16
CA ASN A 65 -10.11 -1.53 -6.85
C ASN A 65 -9.53 -2.95 -6.84
N LEU A 66 -10.18 -3.87 -6.15
CA LEU A 66 -9.85 -5.29 -6.24
C LEU A 66 -10.49 -5.85 -7.51
N VAL A 67 -9.67 -6.42 -8.39
CA VAL A 67 -10.10 -7.14 -9.58
C VAL A 67 -9.71 -8.61 -9.44
N THR A 68 -10.70 -9.50 -9.56
CA THR A 68 -10.52 -10.94 -9.55
C THR A 68 -11.11 -11.56 -10.80
N GLN A 69 -10.45 -12.59 -11.34
CA GLN A 69 -10.93 -13.38 -12.47
C GLN A 69 -10.81 -14.87 -12.17
N PRO A 70 -11.82 -15.71 -12.50
CA PRO A 70 -11.75 -17.14 -12.26
C PRO A 70 -10.50 -17.79 -12.90
N PRO A 71 -9.87 -18.77 -12.20
CA PRO A 71 -10.32 -19.37 -10.95
C PRO A 71 -9.86 -18.62 -9.68
N ALA A 72 -9.20 -17.46 -9.81
CA ALA A 72 -8.66 -16.79 -8.64
C ALA A 72 -9.74 -16.22 -7.72
N GLN A 73 -9.46 -16.30 -6.42
CA GLN A 73 -10.32 -15.78 -5.36
C GLN A 73 -9.48 -14.94 -4.42
N ALA A 74 -9.92 -13.70 -4.18
CA ALA A 74 -9.28 -12.80 -3.25
C ALA A 74 -10.30 -11.89 -2.56
N THR A 75 -9.95 -11.43 -1.37
CA THR A 75 -10.68 -10.41 -0.61
C THR A 75 -9.72 -9.32 -0.19
N MET A 76 -10.23 -8.09 -0.06
CA MET A 76 -9.45 -6.92 0.31
C MET A 76 -10.17 -6.15 1.41
N GLU A 77 -9.42 -5.74 2.42
CA GLU A 77 -9.91 -4.90 3.50
C GLU A 77 -8.89 -3.83 3.87
N ASN A 78 -9.38 -2.69 4.35
CA ASN A 78 -8.52 -1.65 4.92
C ASN A 78 -8.36 -1.90 6.41
N THR A 79 -7.12 -1.87 6.90
CA THR A 79 -6.78 -2.14 8.30
C THR A 79 -5.91 -1.03 8.88
N ILE A 80 -5.89 -0.93 10.22
CA ILE A 80 -5.00 -0.03 10.97
C ILE A 80 -3.92 -0.90 11.62
N VAL A 81 -2.66 -0.66 11.27
CA VAL A 81 -1.51 -1.45 11.71
C VAL A 81 -0.62 -0.61 12.62
N ALA A 82 -0.67 -0.89 13.92
CA ALA A 82 0.10 -0.13 14.91
C ALA A 82 1.63 -0.21 14.68
N GLU A 83 2.10 -1.37 14.21
CA GLU A 83 3.51 -1.69 13.96
C GLU A 83 4.09 -1.02 12.70
N LEU A 84 3.25 -0.48 11.82
CA LEU A 84 3.71 0.12 10.57
C LEU A 84 4.58 1.36 10.87
N PRO A 85 5.80 1.49 10.32
CA PRO A 85 6.62 2.67 10.57
C PRO A 85 6.00 3.97 10.02
N GLY A 86 6.27 5.09 10.68
CA GLY A 86 5.75 6.42 10.28
C GLY A 86 4.40 6.78 10.92
N THR A 87 3.79 7.86 10.44
CA THR A 87 2.53 8.42 10.96
C THR A 87 1.29 7.80 10.33
N ASN A 88 1.38 7.40 9.06
CA ASN A 88 0.30 6.69 8.39
C ASN A 88 0.27 5.24 8.90
N LYS A 89 -0.83 4.85 9.55
CA LYS A 89 -1.05 3.50 10.08
C LYS A 89 -2.02 2.68 9.24
N HIS A 90 -2.48 3.19 8.10
CA HIS A 90 -3.41 2.48 7.23
C HIS A 90 -2.67 1.54 6.29
N ALA A 91 -3.14 0.29 6.24
CA ALA A 91 -2.69 -0.70 5.29
C ALA A 91 -3.88 -1.31 4.54
N VAL A 92 -3.61 -1.82 3.35
CA VAL A 92 -4.51 -2.69 2.63
C VAL A 92 -4.09 -4.12 2.91
N HIS A 93 -5.00 -4.91 3.46
CA HIS A 93 -4.83 -6.33 3.66
C HIS A 93 -5.54 -7.08 2.52
N LEU A 94 -4.77 -7.83 1.75
CA LEU A 94 -5.25 -8.67 0.66
C LEU A 94 -5.04 -10.14 1.02
N ARG A 95 -6.13 -10.90 1.02
CA ARG A 95 -6.13 -12.36 1.21
C ARG A 95 -6.44 -13.01 -0.12
N VAL A 96 -5.53 -13.83 -0.64
CA VAL A 96 -5.69 -14.59 -1.88
C VAL A 96 -5.81 -16.06 -1.52
N SER A 97 -7.00 -16.64 -1.73
CA SER A 97 -7.29 -18.04 -1.36
C SER A 97 -7.12 -19.02 -2.51
N GLN A 98 -7.26 -18.55 -3.75
CA GLN A 98 -7.06 -19.35 -4.96
C GLN A 98 -6.32 -18.54 -6.01
N VAL A 99 -5.41 -19.19 -6.73
CA VAL A 99 -4.58 -18.59 -7.78
C VAL A 99 -4.55 -19.45 -9.03
N ASP A 100 -4.29 -18.81 -10.16
CA ASP A 100 -3.83 -19.46 -11.39
C ASP A 100 -2.45 -18.87 -11.70
N PRO A 101 -1.34 -19.57 -11.41
CA PRO A 101 0.00 -19.03 -11.62
C PRO A 101 0.29 -18.66 -13.08
N ALA A 102 -0.41 -19.27 -14.06
CA ALA A 102 -0.29 -18.90 -15.47
C ALA A 102 -0.97 -17.55 -15.78
N LYS A 103 -1.85 -17.08 -14.89
CA LYS A 103 -2.57 -15.81 -14.96
C LYS A 103 -2.30 -14.99 -13.70
N PHE A 104 -1.06 -14.63 -13.44
CA PHE A 104 -0.68 -13.83 -12.26
C PHE A 104 -1.48 -12.51 -12.09
N TRP A 105 -2.09 -12.00 -13.16
CA TRP A 105 -2.97 -10.84 -13.19
C TRP A 105 -4.42 -11.11 -12.73
N SER A 106 -4.80 -12.36 -12.47
CA SER A 106 -6.18 -12.76 -12.15
C SER A 106 -6.62 -12.37 -10.74
N ALA A 107 -5.71 -11.96 -9.86
CA ALA A 107 -6.01 -11.32 -8.58
C ALA A 107 -5.09 -10.10 -8.44
N GLN A 108 -5.67 -8.90 -8.50
CA GLN A 108 -4.89 -7.67 -8.50
C GLN A 108 -5.63 -6.51 -7.83
N MET A 109 -4.86 -5.60 -7.22
CA MET A 109 -5.34 -4.30 -6.77
C MET A 109 -4.93 -3.27 -7.81
N ILE A 110 -5.87 -2.44 -8.26
CA ILE A 110 -5.65 -1.41 -9.27
C ILE A 110 -5.99 -0.06 -8.68
N LYS A 111 -5.12 0.92 -8.92
CA LYS A 111 -5.38 2.33 -8.63
C LYS A 111 -5.09 3.15 -9.88
N GLU A 112 -6.09 3.93 -10.29
CA GLU A 112 -5.92 4.89 -11.38
C GLU A 112 -4.96 5.99 -10.95
N VAL A 113 -4.12 6.42 -11.89
CA VAL A 113 -3.20 7.53 -11.72
C VAL A 113 -3.92 8.82 -12.11
N PRO A 114 -4.23 9.72 -11.15
CA PRO A 114 -5.06 10.90 -11.40
C PRO A 114 -4.33 12.05 -12.10
N GLN A 115 -3.02 11.93 -12.37
CA GLN A 115 -2.18 13.02 -12.87
C GLN A 115 -1.44 12.62 -14.14
N ASP A 116 -1.17 13.61 -14.99
CA ASP A 116 -0.34 13.41 -16.17
C ASP A 116 1.09 13.04 -15.77
N VAL A 117 1.65 12.03 -16.45
CA VAL A 117 3.05 11.63 -16.31
C VAL A 117 3.73 11.80 -17.66
N LYS A 118 4.74 12.67 -17.72
CA LYS A 118 5.47 12.94 -18.96
C LYS A 118 6.52 11.88 -19.24
N SER A 119 6.79 11.64 -20.52
CA SER A 119 7.89 10.80 -20.98
C SER A 119 9.24 11.32 -20.49
N GLY A 120 10.18 10.39 -20.30
CA GLY A 120 11.57 10.66 -19.96
C GLY A 120 11.82 10.96 -18.48
N LYS A 121 10.78 10.90 -17.63
CA LYS A 121 10.87 11.17 -16.19
C LYS A 121 11.41 9.96 -15.44
N GLU A 122 12.33 10.22 -14.53
CA GLU A 122 12.78 9.26 -13.53
C GLU A 122 11.78 9.29 -12.37
N MET A 123 11.28 8.12 -12.01
CA MET A 123 10.21 7.95 -11.05
C MET A 123 10.60 6.83 -10.08
N VAL A 124 10.15 6.93 -8.84
CA VAL A 124 10.35 5.89 -7.83
C VAL A 124 9.01 5.54 -7.19
N VAL A 125 8.68 4.26 -7.19
CA VAL A 125 7.57 3.73 -6.40
C VAL A 125 8.07 3.43 -5.00
N HIS A 126 7.41 3.98 -3.99
CA HIS A 126 7.69 3.69 -2.60
C HIS A 126 6.49 3.00 -1.97
N PHE A 127 6.74 1.95 -1.19
CA PHE A 127 5.70 1.31 -0.39
C PHE A 127 6.29 0.52 0.78
N TRP A 128 5.49 0.35 1.82
CA TRP A 128 5.71 -0.65 2.85
C TRP A 128 4.96 -1.93 2.48
N GLY A 129 5.58 -3.09 2.67
CA GLY A 129 4.94 -4.38 2.42
C GLY A 129 5.41 -5.48 3.36
N ARG A 130 4.51 -6.42 3.66
CA ARG A 130 4.83 -7.69 4.33
C ARG A 130 3.91 -8.83 3.89
N SER A 131 4.33 -10.06 4.14
CA SER A 131 3.54 -11.28 3.97
C SER A 131 4.06 -12.39 4.86
N VAL A 132 3.15 -13.11 5.52
CA VAL A 132 3.50 -14.25 6.40
C VAL A 132 4.20 -15.38 5.64
N GLN A 133 3.87 -15.60 4.36
CA GLN A 133 4.36 -16.75 3.57
C GLN A 133 5.45 -16.41 2.55
N ASN A 134 6.15 -15.28 2.72
CA ASN A 134 7.08 -14.75 1.72
C ASN A 134 6.47 -14.63 0.31
N THR A 135 5.23 -14.12 0.24
CA THR A 135 4.44 -14.14 -1.00
C THR A 135 5.06 -13.22 -2.08
N PRO A 136 5.27 -13.71 -3.31
CA PRO A 136 5.69 -12.86 -4.42
C PRO A 136 4.53 -12.05 -5.00
N ILE A 137 4.78 -10.77 -5.28
CA ILE A 137 3.87 -9.86 -5.96
C ILE A 137 4.55 -9.23 -7.17
N TRP A 138 3.76 -8.77 -8.15
CA TRP A 138 4.22 -7.86 -9.20
C TRP A 138 3.74 -6.45 -8.93
N MET A 139 4.68 -5.51 -8.97
CA MET A 139 4.42 -4.07 -8.95
C MET A 139 4.50 -3.55 -10.38
N ILE A 140 3.41 -2.94 -10.85
CA ILE A 140 3.28 -2.54 -12.25
C ILE A 140 2.75 -1.12 -12.38
N PHE A 141 3.39 -0.34 -13.24
CA PHE A 141 2.86 0.92 -13.74
C PHE A 141 2.62 0.74 -15.25
N GLU A 142 1.37 0.82 -15.69
CA GLU A 142 0.97 0.49 -17.06
C GLU A 142 -0.11 1.43 -17.60
N GLU A 143 -0.37 1.35 -18.91
CA GLU A 143 -1.51 2.03 -19.53
C GLU A 143 -2.84 1.55 -18.93
N GLY A 144 -3.74 2.48 -18.66
CA GLY A 144 -5.05 2.20 -18.06
C GLY A 144 -6.01 1.45 -18.99
N LYS A 145 -5.67 1.32 -20.27
CA LYS A 145 -6.47 0.65 -21.31
C LYS A 145 -5.57 -0.29 -22.11
N SER A 146 -6.21 -1.25 -22.80
CA SER A 146 -5.53 -2.14 -23.75
C SER A 146 -4.63 -1.33 -24.71
N PRO A 147 -3.37 -1.75 -24.92
CA PRO A 147 -2.81 -3.06 -24.60
C PRO A 147 -2.20 -3.21 -23.19
N HIS A 148 -2.41 -2.25 -22.27
CA HIS A 148 -1.82 -2.25 -20.93
C HIS A 148 -0.30 -2.31 -20.95
N THR A 149 0.34 -1.51 -21.81
CA THR A 149 1.81 -1.53 -21.92
C THR A 149 2.45 -1.08 -20.60
N PRO A 150 3.33 -1.87 -19.97
CA PRO A 150 3.99 -1.48 -18.74
C PRO A 150 5.20 -0.57 -19.00
N GLU A 151 5.38 0.43 -18.14
CA GLU A 151 6.63 1.20 -17.97
C GLU A 151 7.44 0.68 -16.77
N LEU A 152 6.75 0.14 -15.76
CA LEU A 152 7.34 -0.61 -14.65
C LEU A 152 6.70 -1.99 -14.60
N GLN A 153 7.52 -3.02 -14.49
CA GLN A 153 7.09 -4.36 -14.14
C GLN A 153 8.18 -5.05 -13.32
N GLN A 154 8.05 -5.06 -12.00
CA GLN A 154 9.05 -5.64 -11.10
C GLN A 154 8.40 -6.64 -10.13
N LYS A 155 9.05 -7.79 -9.95
CA LYS A 155 8.64 -8.81 -8.98
C LYS A 155 9.29 -8.50 -7.63
N VAL A 156 8.47 -8.45 -6.58
CA VAL A 156 8.91 -8.26 -5.20
C VAL A 156 8.53 -9.49 -4.39
N ILE A 157 9.46 -10.01 -3.61
CA ILE A 157 9.18 -11.06 -2.63
C ILE A 157 9.01 -10.37 -1.29
N LEU A 158 7.79 -10.38 -0.76
CA LEU A 158 7.52 -9.82 0.55
C LEU A 158 8.10 -10.71 1.65
N THR A 159 8.34 -10.13 2.83
CA THR A 159 8.86 -10.84 4.02
C THR A 159 7.83 -10.76 5.16
N PRO A 160 7.92 -11.59 6.22
CA PRO A 160 7.04 -11.49 7.38
C PRO A 160 7.13 -10.14 8.09
N GLU A 161 8.28 -9.49 8.03
CA GLU A 161 8.52 -8.17 8.61
C GLU A 161 8.12 -7.06 7.66
N TRP A 162 7.59 -5.96 8.21
CA TRP A 162 7.40 -4.73 7.45
C TRP A 162 8.73 -4.22 6.91
N LYS A 163 8.79 -4.11 5.57
CA LYS A 163 9.94 -3.55 4.87
C LYS A 163 9.49 -2.46 3.91
N GLN A 164 10.28 -1.40 3.82
CA GLN A 164 10.13 -0.38 2.79
C GLN A 164 10.82 -0.85 1.50
N TYR A 165 10.11 -0.72 0.40
CA TYR A 165 10.57 -1.05 -0.94
C TYR A 165 10.58 0.22 -1.79
N GLU A 166 11.59 0.33 -2.65
CA GLU A 166 11.78 1.44 -3.58
C GLU A 166 12.08 0.85 -4.96
N LEU A 167 11.22 1.14 -5.93
CA LEU A 167 11.30 0.58 -7.27
C LEU A 167 11.47 1.73 -8.28
N PRO A 168 12.72 2.03 -8.69
CA PRO A 168 12.96 3.05 -9.69
C PRO A 168 12.52 2.57 -11.08
N PHE A 169 11.98 3.49 -11.87
CA PHE A 169 11.70 3.30 -13.29
C PHE A 169 11.79 4.62 -14.04
N ARG A 170 11.84 4.54 -15.37
CA ARG A 170 11.83 5.71 -16.25
C ARG A 170 10.69 5.57 -17.24
N THR A 171 9.90 6.63 -17.37
CA THR A 171 8.79 6.65 -18.32
C THR A 171 9.32 6.78 -19.74
N THR A 172 8.80 5.97 -20.67
CA THR A 172 9.15 6.04 -22.09
C THR A 172 8.09 6.77 -22.92
N ARG A 173 6.88 6.98 -22.37
CA ARG A 173 5.79 7.72 -23.02
C ARG A 173 5.08 8.70 -22.09
N ASP A 174 4.27 9.55 -22.72
CA ASP A 174 3.32 10.42 -22.03
C ASP A 174 2.09 9.60 -21.62
N HIS A 175 1.69 9.73 -20.35
CA HIS A 175 0.42 9.25 -19.82
C HIS A 175 -0.45 10.46 -19.50
N ILE A 176 -1.56 10.61 -20.19
CA ILE A 176 -2.56 11.65 -19.92
C ILE A 176 -3.57 11.08 -18.92
N ALA A 177 -3.82 11.77 -17.82
CA ALA A 177 -4.76 11.32 -16.81
C ALA A 177 -6.18 11.12 -17.39
N PRO A 178 -6.96 10.13 -16.91
CA PRO A 178 -6.61 9.06 -15.97
C PRO A 178 -6.18 7.77 -16.70
N HIS A 179 -5.28 7.85 -17.68
CA HIS A 179 -4.94 6.73 -18.57
C HIS A 179 -3.69 5.95 -18.18
N ALA A 180 -3.23 6.08 -16.93
CA ALA A 180 -2.26 5.17 -16.33
C ALA A 180 -2.86 4.48 -15.11
N ASN A 181 -2.44 3.23 -14.90
CA ASN A 181 -2.77 2.44 -13.74
C ASN A 181 -1.50 2.07 -12.99
N PHE A 182 -1.63 2.04 -11.68
CA PHE A 182 -0.69 1.34 -10.83
C PHE A 182 -1.36 0.08 -10.27
N CYS A 183 -0.72 -1.06 -10.50
CA CYS A 183 -1.27 -2.38 -10.25
C CYS A 183 -0.35 -3.17 -9.31
N ILE A 184 -0.96 -3.84 -8.34
CA ILE A 184 -0.31 -4.86 -7.51
C ILE A 184 -0.94 -6.19 -7.87
N LYS A 185 -0.22 -7.04 -8.60
CA LYS A 185 -0.72 -8.35 -9.05
C LYS A 185 -0.22 -9.43 -8.09
N ALA A 186 -1.16 -10.10 -7.43
CA ALA A 186 -0.92 -11.10 -6.37
C ALA A 186 -1.40 -12.51 -6.76
N GLY A 187 -1.73 -12.74 -8.03
CA GLY A 187 -2.23 -14.02 -8.53
C GLY A 187 -1.16 -15.11 -8.71
N ILE A 188 0.07 -14.94 -8.22
CA ILE A 188 1.14 -15.95 -8.38
C ILE A 188 0.99 -17.07 -7.33
N GLN A 189 0.69 -16.69 -6.09
CA GLN A 189 0.70 -17.59 -4.94
C GLN A 189 -0.43 -17.19 -3.98
N ALA A 190 -1.15 -18.18 -3.46
CA ALA A 190 -2.15 -17.96 -2.41
C ALA A 190 -1.45 -17.56 -1.10
N GLY A 191 -2.04 -16.64 -0.36
CA GLY A 191 -1.44 -16.10 0.85
C GLY A 191 -2.09 -14.80 1.29
N GLU A 192 -1.53 -14.23 2.35
CA GLU A 192 -1.94 -12.94 2.89
C GLU A 192 -0.81 -11.94 2.68
N ILE A 193 -1.14 -10.78 2.10
CA ILE A 193 -0.21 -9.67 1.92
C ILE A 193 -0.80 -8.40 2.54
N GLU A 194 0.06 -7.59 3.12
CA GLU A 194 -0.29 -6.26 3.59
C GLU A 194 0.63 -5.24 2.94
N VAL A 195 0.04 -4.17 2.43
CA VAL A 195 0.77 -3.07 1.78
C VAL A 195 0.27 -1.73 2.31
N ALA A 196 1.18 -0.77 2.45
CA ALA A 196 0.87 0.54 3.03
C ALA A 196 1.77 1.64 2.48
N GLY A 197 1.32 2.89 2.67
CA GLY A 197 2.11 4.08 2.29
C GLY A 197 2.60 4.05 0.85
N ILE A 198 1.73 3.61 -0.08
CA ILE A 198 2.08 3.48 -1.50
C ILE A 198 2.01 4.86 -2.14
N TYR A 199 3.12 5.31 -2.72
CA TYR A 199 3.18 6.52 -3.52
C TYR A 199 4.20 6.39 -4.65
N VAL A 200 4.09 7.29 -5.63
CA VAL A 200 5.01 7.39 -6.77
C VAL A 200 5.46 8.83 -6.86
N ASP A 201 6.77 9.06 -6.71
CA ASP A 201 7.39 10.38 -6.80
C ASP A 201 8.27 10.44 -8.05
N SER A 202 8.34 11.61 -8.68
CA SER A 202 9.41 11.93 -9.63
C SER A 202 10.65 12.36 -8.87
N GLU A 203 11.83 11.87 -9.26
CA GLU A 203 13.11 12.40 -8.76
C GLU A 203 13.36 13.84 -9.25
#